data_AF-A0A7J9K9I2-F1
#
_entry.id   AF-A0A7J9K9I2-F1
#
_cell.length_a   1.000
_cell.length_b   1.000
_cell.length_c   1.000
_cell.angle_alpha   90.00
_cell.angle_beta   90.00
_cell.angle_gamma   90.00
#
_symmetry.space_group_name_H-M   'P 1'
#
loop_
_entity.id
_entity.type
_entity.pdbx_description
1 polymer ?
#
loop_
_entity_poly.entity_id
_entity_poly.type
_entity_poly.pdbx_seq_one_letter_code
_entity_poly.pdbx_strand_id
1 'polypeptide(L)'
;MGLAGLNYAASAVARYTLVFLFANSKCKRYFHNRLKPSKLTWTAMYRKQHKKDIAAGAVKKRRRTTKKPYSRSIVGATLEVIQKRRSEKPEVRDAAREAALREIKERIKKTKDEKKAKKAEIISKQQKTQSKGNVPKTAATKAPKLGGGGGKR
;
A
#
# COMPACT_ATOMS: atom_id res chain seq x y z
N MET A 1 20.77 2.01 73.62
CA MET A 1 22.14 2.06 73.07
C MET A 1 22.21 1.06 71.92
N GLY A 2 22.61 1.34 70.69
CA GLY A 2 23.13 2.56 70.07
C GLY A 2 22.81 2.54 68.57
N LEU A 3 22.51 3.71 68.03
CA LEU A 3 22.38 3.94 66.59
C LEU A 3 23.79 3.84 65.98
N ALA A 4 24.06 2.75 65.26
CA ALA A 4 25.27 2.64 64.45
C ALA A 4 25.15 3.61 63.27
N GLY A 5 25.71 4.80 63.46
CA GLY A 5 25.86 5.80 62.42
C GLY A 5 26.64 5.22 61.24
N LEU A 6 25.94 5.05 60.12
CA LEU A 6 26.54 4.86 58.82
C LEU A 6 27.37 6.10 58.49
N ASN A 7 28.65 6.08 58.85
CA ASN A 7 29.65 7.01 58.33
C ASN A 7 29.90 6.68 56.84
N TYR A 8 28.93 7.01 56.00
CA TYR A 8 29.13 7.06 54.56
C TYR A 8 29.81 8.39 54.27
N ALA A 9 31.14 8.43 54.34
CA ALA A 9 31.92 9.59 53.92
C ALA A 9 31.85 9.72 52.39
N ALA A 10 30.68 10.10 51.87
CA ALA A 10 30.52 10.50 50.49
C ALA A 10 31.23 11.83 50.30
N SER A 11 32.42 11.81 49.71
CA SER A 11 33.05 13.05 49.24
C SER A 11 32.21 13.63 48.12
N ALA A 12 31.55 14.76 48.38
CA ALA A 12 30.83 15.53 47.38
C ALA A 12 31.75 16.58 46.75
N VAL A 13 31.71 16.73 45.43
CA VAL A 13 32.37 17.86 44.73
C VAL A 13 31.30 18.64 43.98
N ALA A 14 31.14 19.92 44.32
CA ALA A 14 30.25 20.83 43.63
C ALA A 14 31.00 21.55 42.49
N ARG A 15 30.41 21.58 41.29
CA ARG A 15 30.77 22.57 40.26
C ARG A 15 29.52 23.31 39.84
N TYR A 16 29.54 24.63 40.04
CA TYR A 16 28.47 25.59 39.73
C TYR A 16 27.14 25.31 40.43
N THR A 17 26.45 24.22 40.09
CA THR A 17 25.15 23.81 40.68
C THR A 17 24.99 22.29 40.81
N LEU A 18 25.89 21.50 40.22
CA LEU A 18 25.78 20.05 40.19
C LEU A 18 26.69 19.40 41.26
N VAL A 19 26.08 18.60 42.13
CA VAL A 19 26.77 17.85 43.19
C VAL A 19 27.04 16.43 42.71
N PHE A 20 28.31 16.04 42.68
CA PHE A 20 28.72 14.68 42.36
C PHE A 20 29.06 13.92 43.64
N LEU A 21 28.45 12.74 43.82
CA LEU A 21 28.76 11.83 44.92
C LEU A 21 29.79 10.79 44.47
N PHE A 22 30.86 10.64 45.24
CA PHE A 22 31.89 9.62 45.01
C PHE A 22 31.92 8.61 46.14
N ALA A 23 31.89 7.32 45.79
CA ALA A 23 31.97 6.22 46.75
C ALA A 23 33.37 6.00 47.32
N ASN A 24 34.43 6.36 46.58
CA ASN A 24 35.82 6.22 47.02
C ASN A 24 36.72 7.33 46.45
N SER A 25 37.93 7.45 47.01
CA SER A 25 38.94 8.44 46.58
C SER A 25 39.42 8.22 45.14
N LYS A 26 39.44 6.97 44.66
CA LYS A 26 39.79 6.60 43.28
C LYS A 26 38.83 7.23 42.25
N CYS A 27 37.53 7.19 42.51
CA CYS A 27 36.50 7.81 41.68
C CYS A 27 36.65 9.34 41.66
N LYS A 28 36.90 9.96 42.83
CA LYS A 28 37.14 11.40 42.96
C LYS A 28 38.37 11.84 42.15
N ARG A 29 39.48 11.09 42.26
CA ARG A 29 40.72 11.36 41.49
C ARG A 29 40.47 11.31 39.98
N TYR A 30 39.77 10.27 39.49
CA TYR A 30 39.45 10.17 38.06
C TYR A 30 38.55 11.29 37.55
N PHE A 31 37.63 11.79 38.39
CA PHE A 31 36.78 12.92 38.04
C PHE A 31 37.56 14.24 37.92
N HIS A 32 38.51 14.51 38.81
CA HIS A 32 39.39 15.69 38.71
C HIS A 32 40.33 15.59 37.52
N ASN A 33 40.82 14.39 37.19
CA ASN A 33 41.61 14.13 35.97
C ASN A 33 40.77 14.13 34.68
N ARG A 34 39.47 14.45 34.77
CA ARG A 34 38.53 14.55 33.63
C ARG A 34 38.45 13.27 32.79
N LEU A 35 38.69 12.11 33.40
CA LEU A 35 38.53 10.84 32.72
C LEU A 35 37.05 10.52 32.52
N LYS A 36 36.69 10.18 31.28
CA LYS A 36 35.32 9.82 30.92
C LYS A 36 35.00 8.42 31.47
N PRO A 37 33.90 8.23 32.24
CA PRO A 37 33.54 6.92 32.75
C PRO A 37 33.30 5.90 31.62
N SER A 38 32.88 6.33 30.43
CA SER A 38 32.74 5.48 29.25
C SER A 38 34.04 4.84 28.75
N LYS A 39 35.22 5.30 29.19
CA LYS A 39 36.52 4.69 28.85
C LYS A 39 37.08 3.77 29.95
N LEU A 40 36.49 3.78 31.14
CA LEU A 40 36.95 3.00 32.29
C LEU A 40 36.22 1.66 32.33
N THR A 41 36.94 0.57 32.03
CA THR A 41 36.40 -0.78 31.79
C THR A 41 35.54 -1.36 32.92
N TRP A 42 35.84 -0.99 34.16
CA TRP A 42 35.17 -1.48 35.36
C TRP A 42 33.90 -0.70 35.72
N THR A 43 33.62 0.42 35.06
CA THR A 43 32.44 1.24 35.38
C THR A 43 31.16 0.72 34.74
N ALA A 44 30.01 0.98 35.37
CA ALA A 44 28.70 0.62 34.83
C ALA A 44 28.42 1.27 33.46
N MET A 45 28.86 2.51 33.23
CA MET A 45 28.71 3.19 31.94
C MET A 45 29.42 2.43 30.82
N TYR A 46 30.68 2.04 31.04
CA TYR A 46 31.44 1.24 30.08
C TYR A 46 30.74 -0.09 29.80
N ARG A 47 30.35 -0.83 30.85
CA ARG A 47 29.69 -2.13 30.72
C ARG A 47 28.36 -2.04 29.97
N LYS A 48 27.57 -0.98 30.17
CA LYS A 48 26.34 -0.70 29.42
C LYS A 48 26.60 -0.47 27.92
N GLN A 49 27.60 0.34 27.57
CA GLN A 49 27.94 0.63 26.17
C GLN A 49 28.51 -0.61 25.44
N HIS A 50 29.31 -1.40 26.15
CA HIS A 50 29.96 -2.60 25.60
C HIS A 50 29.13 -3.88 25.79
N LYS A 51 27.84 -3.74 26.16
CA LYS A 51 26.90 -4.86 26.30
C LYS A 51 27.39 -5.96 27.26
N LYS A 52 28.16 -5.60 28.29
CA LYS A 52 28.59 -6.51 29.36
C LYS A 52 27.56 -6.62 30.49
N ASP A 53 26.68 -5.62 30.61
CA ASP A 53 25.52 -5.62 31.51
C ASP A 53 24.26 -5.98 30.73
N ILE A 54 24.14 -7.24 30.32
CA ILE A 54 22.89 -7.76 29.75
C ILE A 54 22.06 -8.33 30.90
N ALA A 55 21.64 -7.46 31.83
CA ALA A 55 20.63 -7.81 32.80
C ALA A 55 19.26 -7.81 32.09
N ALA A 56 18.87 -8.97 31.53
CA ALA A 56 17.53 -9.54 31.35
C ALA A 56 16.29 -8.68 30.93
N GLY A 57 16.39 -7.37 30.70
CA GLY A 57 15.23 -6.47 30.69
C GLY A 57 15.19 -5.45 29.55
N ALA A 58 16.14 -5.47 28.61
CA ALA A 58 16.00 -4.73 27.36
C ALA A 58 15.06 -5.49 26.40
N VAL A 59 13.89 -5.90 26.89
CA VAL A 59 12.77 -6.26 26.04
C VAL A 59 12.47 -5.00 25.24
N LYS A 60 12.97 -4.95 24.00
CA LYS A 60 12.67 -3.89 23.05
C LYS A 60 11.16 -3.71 23.09
N LYS A 61 10.67 -2.57 23.60
CA LYS A 61 9.23 -2.29 23.69
C LYS A 61 8.65 -2.52 22.30
N ARG A 62 7.96 -3.66 22.13
CA ARG A 62 7.38 -4.03 20.84
C ARG A 62 6.25 -3.05 20.60
N ARG A 63 6.31 -2.33 19.48
CA ARG A 63 5.24 -1.40 19.11
C ARG A 63 3.94 -2.21 18.98
N ARG A 64 2.92 -1.83 19.73
CA ARG A 64 1.58 -2.45 19.64
C ARG A 64 0.85 -1.82 18.45
N THR A 65 0.64 -2.58 17.39
CA THR A 65 -0.20 -2.16 16.25
C THR A 65 -1.64 -2.53 16.53
N THR A 66 -2.50 -1.54 16.74
CA THR A 66 -3.95 -1.76 16.88
C THR A 66 -4.61 -1.62 15.51
N LYS A 67 -5.08 -2.72 14.93
CA LYS A 67 -5.96 -2.67 13.76
C LYS A 67 -7.38 -2.37 14.23
N LYS A 68 -7.79 -1.09 14.19
CA LYS A 68 -9.19 -0.74 14.42
C LYS A 68 -10.00 -1.11 13.17
N PRO A 69 -11.10 -1.89 13.28
CA PRO A 69 -11.94 -2.19 12.13
C PRO A 69 -12.53 -0.89 11.57
N TYR A 70 -12.25 -0.60 10.30
CA TYR A 70 -12.84 0.53 9.57
C TYR A 70 -14.23 0.14 9.08
N SER A 71 -15.17 0.05 10.02
CA SER A 71 -16.59 -0.18 9.73
C SER A 71 -17.36 1.07 10.12
N ARG A 72 -17.34 2.07 9.23
CA ARG A 72 -18.12 3.31 9.37
C ARG A 72 -19.26 3.29 8.36
N SER A 73 -20.40 3.90 8.72
CA SER A 73 -21.45 4.22 7.76
C SER A 73 -20.92 5.22 6.74
N ILE A 74 -21.38 5.10 5.50
CA ILE A 74 -21.01 5.98 4.39
C ILE A 74 -22.28 6.66 3.91
N VAL A 75 -22.20 7.92 3.44
CA VAL A 75 -23.37 8.62 2.89
C VAL A 75 -23.95 7.78 1.74
N GLY A 76 -25.24 7.45 1.82
CA GLY A 76 -25.93 6.58 0.85
C GLY A 76 -26.02 5.09 1.24
N ALA A 77 -25.37 4.64 2.32
CA ALA A 77 -25.57 3.29 2.86
C ALA A 77 -25.29 3.22 4.37
N THR A 78 -26.26 2.73 5.15
CA THR A 78 -26.07 2.49 6.58
C THR A 78 -25.12 1.33 6.82
N LEU A 79 -24.51 1.29 8.02
CA LEU A 79 -23.50 0.29 8.38
C LEU A 79 -24.03 -1.16 8.24
N GLU A 80 -25.30 -1.38 8.56
CA GLU A 80 -25.97 -2.68 8.48
C GLU A 80 -26.10 -3.18 7.04
N VAL A 81 -26.43 -2.30 6.11
CA VAL A 81 -26.55 -2.65 4.69
C VAL A 81 -25.19 -3.05 4.11
N ILE A 82 -24.13 -2.35 4.51
CA ILE A 82 -22.75 -2.65 4.10
C ILE A 82 -22.30 -4.01 4.65
N GLN A 83 -22.64 -4.32 5.91
CA GLN A 83 -22.31 -5.60 6.52
C GLN A 83 -23.05 -6.76 5.86
N LYS A 84 -24.37 -6.64 5.63
CA LYS A 84 -25.17 -7.66 4.95
C LYS A 84 -24.63 -7.98 3.55
N ARG A 85 -24.37 -6.95 2.74
CA ARG A 85 -23.75 -7.11 1.41
C ARG A 85 -22.36 -7.72 1.45
N ARG A 86 -21.57 -7.48 2.52
CA ARG A 86 -20.23 -8.08 2.71
C ARG A 86 -20.27 -9.51 3.23
N SER A 87 -21.28 -9.88 4.02
CA SER A 87 -21.44 -11.24 4.56
C SER A 87 -22.12 -12.22 3.59
N GLU A 88 -22.74 -11.73 2.52
CA GLU A 88 -23.29 -12.60 1.46
C GLU A 88 -22.25 -13.58 0.93
N LYS A 89 -22.67 -14.84 0.73
CA LYS A 89 -21.80 -15.90 0.22
C LYS A 89 -21.33 -15.57 -1.21
N PRO A 90 -20.07 -15.88 -1.56
CA PRO A 90 -19.53 -15.58 -2.88
C PRO A 90 -20.34 -16.22 -4.02
N GLU A 91 -20.89 -17.41 -3.81
CA GLU A 91 -21.74 -18.11 -4.77
C GLU A 91 -22.99 -17.31 -5.18
N VAL A 92 -23.63 -16.61 -4.22
CA VAL A 92 -24.80 -15.75 -4.50
C VAL A 92 -24.38 -14.53 -5.31
N ARG A 93 -23.18 -13.99 -5.05
CA ARG A 93 -22.64 -12.87 -5.82
C ARG A 93 -22.31 -13.28 -7.25
N ASP A 94 -21.74 -14.46 -7.44
CA ASP A 94 -21.38 -14.98 -8.75
C ASP A 94 -22.62 -15.34 -9.56
N ALA A 95 -23.66 -15.91 -8.93
CA ALA A 95 -24.95 -16.12 -9.57
C ALA A 95 -25.60 -14.80 -10.03
N ALA A 96 -25.56 -13.75 -9.20
CA ALA A 96 -26.07 -12.43 -9.58
C ALA A 96 -25.26 -11.79 -10.72
N ARG A 97 -23.94 -11.97 -10.75
CA ARG A 97 -23.07 -11.53 -11.86
C ARG A 97 -23.40 -12.28 -13.15
N GLU A 98 -23.55 -13.60 -13.10
CA GLU A 98 -23.88 -14.41 -14.26
C GLU A 98 -25.27 -14.09 -14.82
N ALA A 99 -26.26 -13.86 -13.95
CA ALA A 99 -27.59 -13.41 -14.35
C ALA A 99 -27.53 -12.04 -15.07
N ALA A 100 -26.82 -11.07 -14.50
CA ALA A 100 -26.64 -9.75 -15.12
C ALA A 100 -25.90 -9.83 -16.47
N LEU A 101 -24.86 -10.68 -16.57
CA LEU A 101 -24.14 -10.88 -17.82
C LEU A 101 -25.00 -11.55 -18.90
N ARG A 102 -25.88 -12.49 -18.52
CA ARG A 102 -26.85 -13.09 -19.46
C ARG A 102 -27.84 -12.06 -19.97
N GLU A 103 -28.42 -11.26 -19.09
CA GLU A 103 -29.36 -10.19 -19.47
C GLU A 103 -28.70 -9.17 -20.42
N ILE A 104 -27.46 -8.76 -20.14
CA ILE A 104 -26.70 -7.86 -21.03
C ILE A 104 -26.46 -8.51 -22.39
N LYS A 105 -26.04 -9.78 -22.42
CA LYS A 105 -25.81 -10.52 -23.68
C LYS A 105 -27.10 -10.65 -24.49
N GLU A 106 -28.23 -10.90 -23.84
CA GLU A 106 -29.54 -10.95 -24.49
C GLU A 106 -29.98 -9.60 -25.05
N ARG A 107 -29.78 -8.50 -24.31
CA ARG A 107 -30.05 -7.14 -24.82
C ARG A 107 -29.14 -6.78 -26.00
N ILE A 108 -27.87 -7.18 -25.97
CA ILE A 108 -26.95 -6.99 -27.09
C ILE A 108 -27.37 -7.82 -28.31
N LYS A 109 -27.83 -9.06 -28.12
CA LYS A 109 -28.31 -9.91 -29.22
C LYS A 109 -29.54 -9.31 -29.89
N LYS A 110 -30.55 -8.94 -29.09
CA LYS A 110 -31.79 -8.28 -29.58
C LYS A 110 -31.48 -7.01 -30.37
N THR A 111 -30.63 -6.12 -29.83
CA THR A 111 -30.25 -4.88 -30.53
C THR A 111 -29.37 -5.11 -31.77
N LYS A 112 -28.57 -6.19 -31.82
CA LYS A 112 -27.81 -6.58 -33.02
C LYS A 112 -28.74 -7.12 -34.12
N ASP A 113 -29.73 -7.92 -33.76
CA ASP A 113 -30.68 -8.50 -34.72
C ASP A 113 -31.59 -7.42 -35.32
N GLU A 114 -32.04 -6.45 -34.51
CA GLU A 114 -32.74 -5.25 -35.01
C GLU A 114 -31.86 -4.40 -35.95
N LYS A 115 -30.57 -4.24 -35.65
CA LYS A 115 -29.63 -3.53 -36.53
C LYS A 115 -29.36 -4.28 -37.84
N LYS A 116 -29.34 -5.61 -37.82
CA LYS A 116 -29.18 -6.44 -39.02
C LYS A 116 -30.44 -6.41 -39.89
N ALA A 117 -31.63 -6.47 -39.29
CA ALA A 117 -32.90 -6.33 -40.00
C ALA A 117 -33.02 -4.95 -40.68
N LYS A 118 -32.67 -3.87 -39.97
CA LYS A 118 -32.65 -2.51 -40.55
C LYS A 118 -31.62 -2.36 -41.68
N LYS A 119 -30.45 -3.01 -41.59
CA LYS A 119 -29.46 -3.02 -42.70
C LYS A 119 -29.94 -3.84 -43.90
N ALA A 120 -30.64 -4.96 -43.68
CA ALA A 120 -31.19 -5.78 -44.75
C ALA A 120 -32.33 -5.07 -45.50
N GLU A 121 -33.17 -4.30 -44.81
CA GLU A 121 -34.20 -3.46 -45.47
C GLU A 121 -33.62 -2.31 -46.29
N ILE A 122 -32.50 -1.73 -45.87
CA ILE A 122 -31.83 -0.66 -46.63
C ILE A 122 -31.20 -1.23 -47.92
N ILE A 123 -30.59 -2.42 -47.84
CA ILE A 123 -29.98 -3.10 -48.99
C ILE A 123 -31.05 -3.59 -49.99
N SER A 124 -32.18 -4.13 -49.52
CA SER A 124 -33.27 -4.58 -50.41
C SER A 124 -34.01 -3.42 -51.09
N LYS A 125 -34.03 -2.22 -50.48
CA LYS A 125 -34.52 -0.99 -51.13
C LYS A 125 -33.54 -0.44 -52.17
N GLN A 126 -32.23 -0.60 -51.99
CA GLN A 126 -31.23 -0.22 -53.00
C GLN A 126 -31.17 -1.19 -54.20
N GLN A 127 -31.57 -2.45 -54.04
CA GLN A 127 -31.59 -3.42 -55.14
C GLN A 127 -32.79 -3.27 -56.08
N LYS A 128 -33.79 -2.43 -55.74
CA LYS A 128 -34.99 -2.18 -56.55
C LYS A 128 -34.88 -0.97 -57.50
N THR A 129 -33.74 -0.26 -57.52
CA THR A 129 -33.55 0.95 -58.33
C THR A 129 -32.43 0.88 -59.39
N GLN A 130 -31.85 -0.29 -59.67
CA GLN A 130 -30.89 -0.43 -60.77
C GLN A 130 -31.14 -1.70 -61.59
N SER A 131 -32.12 -1.61 -62.49
CA SER A 131 -32.24 -2.51 -63.65
C SER A 131 -32.73 -1.74 -64.88
N LYS A 132 -31.82 -0.95 -65.49
CA LYS A 132 -31.87 -0.57 -66.92
C LYS A 132 -30.56 0.07 -67.36
N GLY A 133 -29.87 -0.52 -68.33
CA GLY A 133 -28.74 0.14 -69.02
C GLY A 133 -27.67 -0.83 -69.51
N ASN A 134 -27.60 -1.04 -70.82
CA ASN A 134 -26.93 -2.13 -71.53
C ASN A 134 -25.65 -1.68 -72.27
N VAL A 135 -24.47 -2.20 -71.85
CA VAL A 135 -23.31 -2.70 -72.66
C VAL A 135 -22.51 -1.65 -73.52
N PRO A 136 -21.36 -1.95 -74.17
CA PRO A 136 -19.97 -1.73 -73.70
C PRO A 136 -19.05 -0.98 -74.71
N LYS A 137 -17.80 -0.63 -74.34
CA LYS A 137 -16.70 -0.49 -75.33
C LYS A 137 -15.29 -0.68 -74.75
N THR A 138 -14.67 -1.79 -75.17
CA THR A 138 -13.25 -2.05 -75.54
C THR A 138 -12.10 -1.67 -74.58
N ALA A 139 -11.36 -2.69 -74.08
CA ALA A 139 -10.07 -3.21 -74.61
C ALA A 139 -8.85 -2.47 -74.01
N ALA A 140 -8.26 -3.00 -72.94
CA ALA A 140 -7.08 -3.88 -72.93
C ALA A 140 -5.76 -3.13 -73.18
N THR A 141 -4.91 -3.00 -72.16
CA THR A 141 -3.59 -3.68 -72.04
C THR A 141 -2.64 -3.00 -71.04
N LYS A 142 -1.83 -3.86 -70.39
CA LYS A 142 -0.50 -3.63 -69.78
C LYS A 142 -0.36 -2.95 -68.39
N ALA A 143 0.10 -3.76 -67.44
CA ALA A 143 0.85 -3.41 -66.22
C ALA A 143 2.28 -2.91 -66.58
N PRO A 144 3.23 -2.59 -65.65
CA PRO A 144 3.19 -2.59 -64.18
C PRO A 144 3.91 -1.39 -63.48
N LYS A 145 3.91 -1.42 -62.13
CA LYS A 145 5.04 -1.11 -61.23
C LYS A 145 5.19 0.31 -60.61
N LEU A 146 5.57 0.26 -59.31
CA LEU A 146 6.20 1.28 -58.45
C LEU A 146 5.29 2.43 -57.99
N GLY A 147 5.26 2.87 -56.73
CA GLY A 147 6.15 2.64 -55.60
C GLY A 147 6.07 3.88 -54.69
N GLY A 148 6.33 3.70 -53.40
CA GLY A 148 6.46 4.78 -52.40
C GLY A 148 5.13 5.21 -51.81
N GLY A 149 4.89 5.11 -50.51
CA GLY A 149 5.81 5.32 -49.40
C GLY A 149 5.32 6.52 -48.62
N GLY A 150 4.98 6.34 -47.34
CA GLY A 150 4.52 7.45 -46.52
C GLY A 150 3.82 7.03 -45.24
N GLY A 151 4.54 6.36 -44.35
CA GLY A 151 4.13 6.27 -42.95
C GLY A 151 4.27 7.60 -42.22
N LYS A 152 3.58 7.70 -41.08
CA LYS A 152 3.77 8.58 -39.89
C LYS A 152 2.37 8.71 -39.26
N ARG A 153 2.11 8.57 -37.96
CA ARG A 153 2.87 8.32 -36.72
C ARG A 153 1.86 7.73 -35.73
#